data_AF-A0A0W1R9I5-F1
#
_entry.id   AF-A0A0W1R9I5-F1
#
_cell.length_a   1.000
_cell.length_b   1.000
_cell.length_c   1.000
_cell.angle_alpha   90.00
_cell.angle_beta   90.00
_cell.angle_gamma   90.00
#
_symmetry.space_group_name_H-M   'P 1'
#
loop_
_entity.id
_entity.type
_entity.pdbx_description
1 polymer ?
#
loop_
_entity_poly.entity_id
_entity_poly.type
_entity_poly.pdbx_seq_one_letter_code
_entity_poly.pdbx_strand_id
1 'polypeptide(L)'
;MGLVMQFVMNAMPLIGALVGQPTVVGGWLLHLVISVVFALAFAAIVTRTSLSRYGRTTLGMVGLGLAYGAVLTVVAGWFALPIWANAVGAGPLPVPMVVPMGIVTHLLYGAVLGGVYAVARGTTESKPTDEAKMTA
;
A
#
# COMPACT_ATOMS: atom_id res chain seq x y z
N MET A 1 4.20 6.41 4.36
CA MET A 1 3.18 7.37 3.89
C MET A 1 2.37 7.99 5.02
N GLY A 2 2.02 7.28 6.11
CA GLY A 2 1.19 7.82 7.20
C GLY A 2 1.69 9.12 7.85
N LEU A 3 3.01 9.30 8.01
CA LEU A 3 3.58 10.55 8.53
C LEU A 3 3.27 11.75 7.61
N VAL A 4 3.36 11.57 6.29
CA VAL A 4 3.01 12.62 5.32
C VAL A 4 1.52 12.96 5.45
N MET A 5 0.66 11.94 5.56
CA MET A 5 -0.77 12.13 5.73
C MET A 5 -1.13 12.86 7.04
N GLN A 6 -0.39 12.63 8.13
CA GLN A 6 -0.58 13.37 9.38
C GLN A 6 -0.09 14.81 9.28
N PHE A 7 1.17 15.02 8.91
CA PHE A 7 1.81 16.34 9.07
C PHE A 7 1.61 17.27 7.88
N VAL A 8 1.30 16.75 6.69
CA VAL A 8 1.09 17.57 5.49
C VAL A 8 -0.40 17.72 5.17
N MET A 9 -1.20 16.67 5.41
CA MET A 9 -2.61 16.65 5.01
C MET A 9 -3.59 16.74 6.20
N ASN A 10 -3.10 16.56 7.44
CA ASN A 10 -3.94 16.41 8.64
C ASN A 10 -5.08 15.37 8.46
N ALA A 11 -4.80 14.26 7.79
CA ALA A 11 -5.81 13.32 7.33
C ALA A 11 -6.20 12.25 8.37
N MET A 12 -5.45 12.09 9.46
CA MET A 12 -5.70 11.00 10.43
C MET A 12 -7.08 11.08 11.10
N PRO A 13 -7.56 12.24 11.59
CA PRO A 13 -8.91 12.32 12.13
C PRO A 13 -9.99 11.94 11.12
N LEU A 14 -9.83 12.35 9.85
CA LEU A 14 -10.75 11.98 8.77
C LEU A 14 -10.75 10.47 8.51
N ILE A 15 -9.57 9.84 8.49
CA ILE A 15 -9.46 8.38 8.35
C ILE A 15 -10.15 7.68 9.53
N GLY A 16 -9.93 8.16 10.76
CA GLY A 16 -10.59 7.59 11.94
C GLY A 16 -12.11 7.73 11.90
N ALA A 17 -12.63 8.82 11.32
CA ALA A 17 -14.06 9.04 11.14
C ALA A 17 -14.73 7.95 10.29
N LEU A 18 -14.00 7.28 9.39
CA LEU A 18 -14.52 6.18 8.56
C LEU A 18 -15.01 4.99 9.39
N VAL A 19 -14.56 4.86 10.64
CA VAL A 19 -14.98 3.79 11.57
C VAL A 19 -15.62 4.35 12.84
N GLY A 20 -16.12 5.59 12.79
CA GLY A 20 -16.76 6.24 13.94
C GLY A 20 -15.78 6.62 15.06
N GLN A 21 -14.48 6.69 14.79
CA GLN A 21 -13.44 7.08 15.75
C GLN A 21 -12.63 8.26 15.20
N PRO A 22 -13.19 9.49 15.16
CA PRO A 22 -12.59 10.67 14.51
C PRO A 22 -11.42 11.25 15.33
N THR A 23 -10.43 10.42 15.64
CA THR A 23 -9.24 10.74 16.43
C THR A 23 -7.99 10.39 15.63
N VAL A 24 -6.86 11.00 16.00
CA VAL A 24 -5.55 10.68 15.39
C VAL A 24 -5.20 9.20 15.57
N VAL A 25 -5.44 8.64 16.77
CA VAL A 25 -5.16 7.23 17.07
C VAL A 25 -6.05 6.29 16.24
N GLY A 26 -7.36 6.58 16.17
CA GLY A 26 -8.29 5.80 15.35
C GLY A 26 -7.89 5.81 13.87
N GLY A 27 -7.46 6.97 13.35
CA GLY A 27 -6.92 7.12 12.01
C GLY A 27 -5.68 6.27 11.76
N TRP A 28 -4.72 6.29 12.67
CA TRP A 28 -3.50 5.48 12.54
C TRP A 28 -3.78 3.98 12.55
N LEU A 29 -4.63 3.52 13.47
CA LEU A 29 -4.99 2.10 13.56
C LEU A 29 -5.62 1.62 12.25
N LEU A 30 -6.64 2.35 11.76
CA LEU A 30 -7.28 2.01 10.50
C LEU A 30 -6.31 2.07 9.32
N HIS A 31 -5.48 3.11 9.26
CA HIS A 31 -4.50 3.30 8.19
C HIS A 31 -3.47 2.17 8.13
N LEU A 32 -2.96 1.72 9.29
CA LEU A 32 -2.01 0.61 9.36
C LEU A 32 -2.65 -0.72 8.96
N VAL A 33 -3.86 -1.00 9.45
CA VAL A 33 -4.61 -2.21 9.07
C VAL A 33 -4.83 -2.27 7.56
N ILE A 34 -5.35 -1.18 6.97
CA ILE A 34 -5.59 -1.11 5.53
C ILE A 34 -4.27 -1.21 4.74
N SER A 35 -3.18 -0.61 5.25
CA SER A 35 -1.87 -0.70 4.62
C SER A 35 -1.34 -2.14 4.58
N VAL A 36 -1.59 -2.93 5.63
CA VAL A 36 -1.24 -4.37 5.64
C VAL A 36 -2.12 -5.15 4.68
N VAL A 37 -3.43 -4.89 4.65
CA VAL A 37 -4.36 -5.55 3.72
C VAL A 37 -3.95 -5.30 2.27
N PHE A 38 -3.62 -4.06 1.90
CA PHE A 38 -3.13 -3.73 0.57
C PHE A 38 -1.76 -4.35 0.27
N ALA A 39 -0.86 -4.44 1.25
CA ALA A 39 0.43 -5.11 1.07
C ALA A 39 0.25 -6.61 0.78
N LEU A 40 -0.66 -7.27 1.49
CA LEU A 40 -1.01 -8.67 1.26
C LEU A 40 -1.68 -8.87 -0.11
N ALA A 41 -2.57 -7.96 -0.50
CA ALA A 41 -3.20 -7.98 -1.82
C ALA A 41 -2.15 -7.84 -2.94
N PHE A 42 -1.20 -6.91 -2.81
CA PHE A 42 -0.08 -6.77 -3.73
C PHE A 42 0.74 -8.07 -3.83
N ALA A 43 1.14 -8.65 -2.70
CA ALA A 43 1.89 -9.91 -2.68
C ALA A 43 1.11 -11.04 -3.36
N ALA A 44 -0.19 -11.17 -3.10
CA ALA A 44 -1.06 -12.16 -3.74
C ALA A 44 -1.16 -11.93 -5.25
N ILE A 45 -1.31 -10.69 -5.71
CA ILE A 45 -1.36 -10.34 -7.13
C ILE A 45 -0.04 -10.71 -7.82
N VAL A 46 1.11 -10.32 -7.25
CA VAL A 46 2.42 -10.61 -7.83
C VAL A 46 2.72 -12.10 -7.88
N THR A 47 2.34 -12.86 -6.86
CA THR A 47 2.59 -14.31 -6.78
C THR A 47 1.66 -15.14 -7.64
N ARG A 48 0.39 -14.76 -7.77
CA ARG A 48 -0.62 -15.57 -8.48
C ARG A 48 -0.78 -15.24 -9.95
N THR A 49 -0.14 -14.18 -10.45
CA THR A 49 -0.26 -13.74 -11.84
C THR A 49 1.07 -13.84 -12.59
N SER A 50 1.02 -13.62 -13.91
CA SER A 50 2.22 -13.53 -14.76
C SER A 50 3.12 -12.33 -14.44
N LEU A 51 2.70 -11.44 -13.53
CA LEU A 51 3.47 -10.25 -13.13
C LEU A 51 4.80 -10.58 -12.44
N SER A 52 4.93 -11.78 -11.89
CA SER A 52 6.20 -12.30 -11.37
C SER A 52 7.37 -12.21 -12.37
N ARG A 53 7.09 -12.23 -13.68
CA ARG A 53 8.10 -12.05 -14.74
C ARG A 53 8.70 -10.65 -14.76
N TYR A 54 7.90 -9.62 -14.49
CA TYR A 54 8.36 -8.22 -14.42
C TYR A 54 9.05 -7.92 -13.08
N GLY A 55 8.70 -8.65 -12.02
CA GLY A 55 9.32 -8.56 -10.70
C GLY A 55 10.63 -9.34 -10.54
N ARG A 56 11.35 -9.68 -11.62
CA ARG A 56 12.62 -10.43 -11.53
C ARG A 56 13.77 -9.61 -10.98
N THR A 57 13.71 -8.29 -11.13
CA THR A 57 14.71 -7.35 -10.60
C THR A 57 14.07 -6.49 -9.51
N THR A 58 14.89 -5.96 -8.60
CA THR A 58 14.43 -5.01 -7.57
C THR A 58 13.73 -3.81 -8.20
N LEU A 59 14.32 -3.25 -9.27
CA LEU A 59 13.73 -2.11 -9.98
C LEU A 59 12.37 -2.46 -10.62
N GLY A 60 12.25 -3.65 -11.20
CA GLY A 60 10.97 -4.13 -11.75
C GLY A 60 9.89 -4.28 -10.67
N MET A 61 10.26 -4.76 -9.49
CA MET A 61 9.33 -4.88 -8.36
C MET A 61 8.91 -3.52 -7.80
N VAL A 62 9.84 -2.55 -7.72
CA VAL A 62 9.51 -1.15 -7.38
C VAL A 62 8.56 -0.55 -8.41
N GLY A 63 8.77 -0.82 -9.70
CA GLY A 63 7.86 -0.40 -10.77
C GLY A 63 6.45 -0.98 -10.64
N LEU A 64 6.33 -2.28 -10.33
CA LEU A 64 5.04 -2.91 -10.02
C LEU A 64 4.38 -2.26 -8.79
N GLY A 65 5.18 -1.96 -7.76
CA GLY A 65 4.73 -1.24 -6.58
C GLY A 65 4.18 0.15 -6.90
N LEU A 66 4.88 0.93 -7.72
CA LEU A 66 4.43 2.24 -8.19
C LEU A 66 3.11 2.17 -8.96
N ALA A 67 3.00 1.21 -9.90
CA ALA A 67 1.76 0.98 -10.65
C ALA A 67 0.60 0.61 -9.70
N TYR A 68 0.86 -0.24 -8.71
CA TYR A 68 -0.12 -0.59 -7.68
C TYR A 68 -0.52 0.64 -6.84
N GLY A 69 0.43 1.48 -6.44
CA GLY A 69 0.15 2.74 -5.74
C GLY A 69 -0.71 3.71 -6.58
N ALA A 70 -0.49 3.79 -7.89
CA ALA A 70 -1.33 4.57 -8.78
C ALA A 70 -2.77 4.02 -8.83
N VAL A 71 -2.94 2.70 -8.89
CA VAL A 71 -4.27 2.06 -8.81
C VAL A 71 -4.95 2.36 -7.47
N LEU A 72 -4.23 2.26 -6.35
CA LEU A 72 -4.77 2.60 -5.03
C LEU A 72 -5.21 4.06 -4.93
N THR A 73 -4.46 4.99 -5.54
CA THR A 73 -4.82 6.41 -5.59
C THR A 73 -6.23 6.59 -6.14
N VAL A 74 -6.51 5.94 -7.28
CA VAL A 74 -7.82 6.02 -7.94
C VAL A 74 -8.86 5.26 -7.13
N VAL A 75 -8.65 3.97 -6.91
CA VAL A 75 -9.67 3.09 -6.32
C VAL A 75 -9.95 3.46 -4.86
N ALA A 76 -8.92 3.53 -4.02
CA ALA A 76 -9.09 3.77 -2.59
C ALA A 76 -9.26 5.26 -2.28
N GLY A 77 -8.41 6.12 -2.88
CA GLY A 77 -8.40 7.55 -2.61
C GLY A 77 -9.59 8.28 -3.24
N TRP A 78 -9.74 8.17 -4.56
CA TRP A 78 -10.73 8.98 -5.28
C TRP A 78 -12.16 8.45 -5.14
N PHE A 79 -12.35 7.15 -4.94
CA PHE A 79 -13.69 6.54 -4.90
C PHE A 79 -14.02 5.92 -3.54
N ALA A 80 -13.28 4.92 -3.07
CA ALA A 80 -13.69 4.15 -1.88
C ALA A 80 -13.78 5.03 -0.62
N LEU A 81 -12.79 5.90 -0.38
CA LEU A 81 -12.77 6.81 0.77
C LEU A 81 -13.97 7.76 0.78
N PRO A 82 -14.23 8.58 -0.26
CA PRO A 82 -15.35 9.51 -0.21
C PRO A 82 -16.71 8.82 -0.24
N ILE A 83 -16.85 7.70 -0.96
CA ILE A 83 -18.10 6.90 -0.95
C ILE A 83 -18.38 6.37 0.47
N TRP A 84 -17.37 5.79 1.12
CA TRP A 84 -17.53 5.24 2.47
C TRP A 84 -17.78 6.32 3.51
N ALA A 85 -17.04 7.43 3.45
CA ALA A 85 -17.23 8.57 4.33
C ALA A 85 -18.66 9.12 4.25
N ASN A 86 -19.19 9.24 3.02
CA ASN A 86 -20.57 9.65 2.78
C ASN A 86 -21.57 8.63 3.37
N ALA A 87 -21.32 7.33 3.18
CA ALA A 87 -22.19 6.25 3.65
C ALA A 87 -22.28 6.18 5.19
N VAL A 88 -21.17 6.41 5.90
CA VAL A 88 -21.13 6.36 7.38
C VAL A 88 -21.45 7.70 8.04
N GLY A 89 -21.79 8.73 7.25
CA GLY A 89 -22.12 10.07 7.77
C GLY A 89 -20.90 10.85 8.29
N ALA A 90 -19.68 10.50 7.88
CA ALA A 90 -18.44 11.20 8.26
C ALA A 90 -18.27 12.58 7.58
N GLY A 91 -19.22 12.96 6.72
CA GLY A 91 -19.29 14.27 6.07
C GLY A 91 -19.37 14.14 4.55
N PRO A 92 -20.00 15.11 3.85
CA PRO A 92 -20.12 15.06 2.40
C PRO A 92 -18.76 15.31 1.75
N LEU A 93 -18.17 14.26 1.20
CA LEU A 93 -16.96 14.32 0.39
C LEU A 93 -17.30 14.23 -1.11
N PRO A 94 -16.61 15.00 -1.97
CA PRO A 94 -16.80 14.92 -3.42
C PRO A 94 -16.39 13.54 -3.94
N VAL A 95 -17.14 13.02 -4.92
CA VAL A 95 -16.81 11.78 -5.63
C VAL A 95 -16.71 12.09 -7.12
N PRO A 96 -15.53 11.99 -7.76
CA PRO A 96 -14.25 11.56 -7.18
C PRO A 96 -13.58 12.63 -6.28
N MET A 97 -12.83 12.19 -5.28
CA MET A 97 -12.01 13.06 -4.43
C MET A 97 -10.56 13.10 -4.92
N VAL A 98 -10.21 14.11 -5.71
CA VAL A 98 -8.85 14.25 -6.26
C VAL A 98 -7.99 15.12 -5.34
N VAL A 99 -7.00 14.50 -4.69
CA VAL A 99 -6.01 15.19 -3.85
C VAL A 99 -4.61 14.94 -4.39
N PRO A 100 -3.90 15.97 -4.92
CA PRO A 100 -2.56 15.79 -5.49
C PRO A 100 -1.56 15.13 -4.53
N MET A 101 -1.56 15.55 -3.25
CA MET A 101 -0.72 14.90 -2.23
C MET A 101 -1.14 13.46 -1.92
N GLY A 102 -2.40 13.09 -2.19
CA GLY A 102 -2.88 11.71 -2.14
C GLY A 102 -2.20 10.82 -3.18
N ILE A 103 -1.94 11.36 -4.38
CA ILE A 103 -1.19 10.65 -5.44
C ILE A 103 0.23 10.36 -4.95
N VAL A 104 0.92 11.40 -4.48
CA VAL A 104 2.32 11.28 -4.00
C VAL A 104 2.44 10.27 -2.87
N THR A 105 1.53 10.30 -1.89
CA THR A 105 1.58 9.39 -0.74
C THR A 105 1.38 7.92 -1.11
N HIS A 106 0.48 7.61 -2.03
CA HIS A 106 0.27 6.24 -2.50
C HIS A 106 1.39 5.76 -3.42
N LEU A 107 1.96 6.63 -4.25
CA LEU A 107 3.16 6.29 -5.03
C LEU A 107 4.35 5.98 -4.13
N LEU A 108 4.59 6.80 -3.09
CA LEU A 108 5.62 6.53 -2.08
C LEU A 108 5.39 5.19 -1.37
N TYR A 109 4.16 4.88 -1.01
CA TYR A 109 3.82 3.57 -0.45
C TYR A 109 4.10 2.43 -1.41
N GLY A 110 3.65 2.56 -2.67
CA GLY A 110 3.89 1.57 -3.71
C GLY A 110 5.38 1.29 -3.92
N ALA A 111 6.21 2.33 -4.01
CA ALA A 111 7.65 2.20 -4.16
C ALA A 111 8.29 1.46 -2.96
N VAL A 112 7.95 1.85 -1.74
CA VAL A 112 8.45 1.20 -0.51
C VAL A 112 8.00 -0.25 -0.44
N LEU A 113 6.72 -0.53 -0.73
CA LEU A 113 6.16 -1.88 -0.73
C LEU A 113 6.88 -2.79 -1.74
N GLY A 114 7.05 -2.31 -2.98
CA GLY A 114 7.77 -3.06 -4.02
C GLY A 114 9.22 -3.35 -3.64
N GLY A 115 9.91 -2.35 -3.06
CA GLY A 115 11.28 -2.51 -2.57
C GLY A 115 11.40 -3.52 -1.43
N VAL A 116 10.55 -3.39 -0.41
CA VAL A 116 10.52 -4.32 0.74
C VAL A 116 10.19 -5.73 0.29
N TYR A 117 9.22 -5.89 -0.61
CA TYR A 117 8.83 -7.19 -1.15
C TYR A 117 9.97 -7.84 -1.96
N ALA A 118 10.71 -7.06 -2.75
CA ALA A 118 11.88 -7.55 -3.47
C ALA A 118 12.97 -8.09 -2.51
N VAL A 119 13.26 -7.35 -1.44
CA VAL A 119 14.23 -7.78 -0.42
C VAL A 119 13.76 -9.05 0.28
N ALA A 120 12.51 -9.08 0.73
CA ALA A 120 11.93 -10.26 1.40
C ALA A 120 11.99 -11.50 0.50
N ARG A 121 11.65 -11.38 -0.79
CA ARG A 121 11.74 -12.50 -1.73
C ARG A 121 13.18 -12.97 -1.98
N GLY A 122 14.13 -12.05 -2.08
CA GLY A 122 15.56 -12.38 -2.23
C GLY A 122 16.12 -13.20 -1.05
N THR A 123 15.72 -12.86 0.18
CA THR A 123 16.11 -13.65 1.37
C THR A 123 15.52 -15.07 1.39
N THR A 124 14.40 -15.30 0.72
CA THR A 124 13.81 -16.65 0.60
C THR A 124 14.43 -17.48 -0.53
N GLU A 125 14.98 -16.84 -1.57
CA GLU A 125 15.64 -17.54 -2.70
C GLU A 125 17.10 -17.91 -2.40
N SER A 126 17.75 -17.27 -1.42
CA SER A 126 19.16 -17.52 -1.05
C SER A 126 19.42 -18.83 -0.28
N LYS A 127 18.56 -19.85 -0.42
CA LYS A 127 18.79 -21.17 0.19
C LYS A 127 18.84 -22.29 -0.85
N PRO A 128 20.02 -22.54 -1.44
CA PRO A 128 20.35 -23.86 -1.99
C PRO A 128 21.69 -24.40 -1.44
N THR A 129 21.61 -25.49 -0.67
CA THR A 129 22.53 -26.64 -0.76
C THR A 129 24.05 -26.38 -0.80
N ASP A 130 24.59 -25.60 0.15
CA ASP A 130 26.05 -25.63 0.40
C ASP A 130 26.53 -26.99 0.97
N GLU A 131 25.61 -27.85 1.43
CA GLU A 131 25.94 -29.19 1.94
C GLU A 131 26.29 -30.20 0.83
N ALA A 132 25.86 -29.98 -0.42
CA ALA A 132 26.13 -30.93 -1.51
C ALA A 132 27.56 -30.86 -2.07
N LYS A 133 28.38 -29.90 -1.62
CA LYS A 133 29.80 -29.78 -1.99
C LYS A 133 30.76 -30.36 -0.93
N MET A 134 30.24 -30.85 0.20
CA MET A 134 31.07 -31.40 1.28
C MET A 134 31.08 -32.93 1.33
N THR A 135 30.38 -33.60 0.40
CA THR A 135 30.41 -35.06 0.23
C THR A 135 31.09 -35.49 -1.08
N ALA A 136 32.01 -34.66 -1.58
CA ALA A 136 33.00 -35.08 -2.58
C ALA A 136 33.97 -36.12 -2.00
#